data_AF-A0A0L9TPS6-F1
#
_entry.id   AF-A0A0L9TPS6-F1
#
_cell.length_a   1.000
_cell.length_b   1.000
_cell.length_c   1.000
_cell.angle_alpha   90.00
_cell.angle_beta   90.00
_cell.angle_gamma   90.00
#
_symmetry.space_group_name_H-M   'P 1'
#
loop_
_entity.id
_entity.type
_entity.pdbx_description
1 polymer ?
#
loop_
_entity_poly.entity_id
_entity_poly.type
_entity_poly.pdbx_seq_one_letter_code
_entity_poly.pdbx_strand_id
1 'polypeptide(L)'
;MSSGELLNIEPLKLKFPFELKKQISCSLQLSNKTDAYVAFKVKTTNPKKYWVRPNTGIVMPRSTCDVIVTMQAQKEAPPDMQCKDKFLLQIVKTVDGASTKDITPEMFNKESGHVVEERKLRVVYVSPPQDKLAEELLKREGNKSRGGIICHYWLINWLPWHNNGVPLEEDLSSSVLQFDRSFFVPDFQAIMRKVKIE
;
A
#
# COMPACT_ATOMS: atom_id res chain seq x y z
N MET A 1 -27.20 -23.32 -8.96
CA MET A 1 -27.36 -21.94 -9.43
C MET A 1 -26.21 -21.13 -8.84
N SER A 2 -25.16 -20.87 -9.62
CA SER A 2 -24.06 -20.01 -9.17
C SER A 2 -24.67 -18.64 -8.89
N SER A 3 -24.61 -18.19 -7.63
CA SER A 3 -24.87 -16.82 -7.22
C SER A 3 -23.83 -15.93 -7.93
N GLY A 4 -24.14 -15.56 -9.17
CA GLY A 4 -23.20 -14.96 -10.12
C GLY A 4 -22.75 -13.59 -9.64
N GLU A 5 -21.51 -13.54 -9.15
CA GLU A 5 -20.78 -12.32 -8.79
C GLU A 5 -20.75 -11.36 -9.99
N LEU A 6 -21.29 -10.14 -9.79
CA LEU A 6 -21.39 -9.15 -10.88
C LEU A 6 -20.04 -8.50 -11.19
N LEU A 7 -19.23 -8.25 -10.16
CA LEU A 7 -17.89 -7.65 -10.28
C LEU A 7 -16.88 -8.43 -9.47
N ASN A 8 -15.72 -8.71 -10.08
CA ASN A 8 -14.53 -9.10 -9.35
C ASN A 8 -13.85 -7.84 -8.77
N ILE A 9 -13.44 -7.89 -7.50
CA ILE A 9 -12.97 -6.72 -6.76
C ILE A 9 -11.61 -7.01 -6.16
N GLU A 10 -10.60 -6.22 -6.54
CA GLU A 10 -9.25 -6.41 -6.07
C GLU A 10 -8.57 -5.06 -5.75
N PRO A 11 -7.99 -4.88 -4.54
CA PRO A 11 -7.95 -5.80 -3.40
C PRO A 11 -9.18 -5.69 -2.47
N LEU A 12 -9.53 -6.78 -1.77
CA LEU A 12 -10.57 -6.75 -0.71
C LEU A 12 -10.10 -6.10 0.61
N LYS A 13 -8.78 -5.92 0.76
CA LYS A 13 -8.15 -5.22 1.88
C LYS A 13 -7.39 -4.02 1.34
N LEU A 14 -7.87 -2.83 1.66
CA LEU A 14 -7.25 -1.57 1.26
C LEU A 14 -6.08 -1.27 2.22
N LYS A 15 -4.86 -1.34 1.69
CA LYS A 15 -3.63 -1.10 2.45
C LYS A 15 -3.23 0.36 2.32
N PHE A 16 -3.10 1.05 3.45
CA PHE A 16 -2.62 2.42 3.51
C PHE A 16 -1.27 2.46 4.23
N PRO A 17 -0.16 2.79 3.54
CA PRO A 17 1.12 3.05 4.21
C PRO A 17 0.96 4.27 5.11
N PHE A 18 0.77 4.06 6.41
CA PHE A 18 0.37 5.13 7.32
C PHE A 18 1.54 6.07 7.59
N GLU A 19 1.34 7.35 7.30
CA GLU A 19 2.28 8.43 7.53
C GLU A 19 1.52 9.64 8.09
N LEU A 20 2.02 10.20 9.18
CA LEU A 20 1.43 11.40 9.77
C LEU A 20 1.54 12.59 8.83
N LYS A 21 0.52 13.45 8.86
CA LYS A 21 0.48 14.72 8.11
C LYS A 21 0.57 14.55 6.57
N LYS A 22 0.48 13.33 6.03
CA LYS A 22 0.48 13.06 4.59
C LYS A 22 -0.84 12.44 4.15
N GLN A 23 -1.30 12.83 2.96
CA GLN A 23 -2.39 12.13 2.29
C GLN A 23 -1.85 10.85 1.66
N ILE A 24 -2.63 9.78 1.73
CA ILE A 24 -2.23 8.46 1.26
C ILE A 24 -3.35 7.89 0.42
N SER A 25 -3.03 7.39 -0.77
CA SER A 25 -4.01 6.82 -1.70
C SER A 25 -3.72 5.35 -1.98
N CYS A 26 -4.78 4.58 -2.21
CA CYS A 26 -4.70 3.25 -2.79
C CYS A 26 -5.72 3.10 -3.94
N SER A 27 -5.44 2.18 -4.86
CA SER A 27 -6.36 1.82 -5.94
C SER A 27 -7.14 0.56 -5.59
N LEU A 28 -8.39 0.52 -6.03
CA LEU A 28 -9.31 -0.60 -5.99
C LEU A 28 -9.81 -0.83 -7.40
N GLN A 29 -9.56 -2.00 -7.97
CA GLN A 29 -10.01 -2.35 -9.31
C GLN A 29 -11.33 -3.14 -9.24
N LEU A 30 -12.30 -2.68 -10.04
CA LEU A 30 -13.58 -3.32 -10.27
C LEU A 30 -13.56 -3.93 -11.67
N SER A 31 -13.66 -5.24 -11.79
CA SER A 31 -13.61 -5.96 -13.07
C SER A 31 -14.94 -6.63 -13.37
N ASN A 32 -15.59 -6.21 -14.46
CA ASN A 32 -16.83 -6.81 -14.93
C ASN A 32 -16.52 -7.91 -15.95
N LYS A 33 -16.78 -9.16 -15.57
CA LYS A 33 -16.62 -10.32 -16.48
C LYS A 33 -17.92 -10.67 -17.22
N THR A 34 -19.02 -10.01 -16.87
CA THR A 34 -20.33 -10.24 -17.47
C THR A 34 -20.52 -9.39 -18.72
N ASP A 35 -21.55 -9.71 -19.50
CA ASP A 35 -21.97 -8.93 -20.66
C ASP A 35 -22.99 -7.82 -20.30
N ALA A 36 -23.27 -7.64 -19.01
CA ALA A 36 -24.23 -6.66 -18.52
C ALA A 36 -23.55 -5.36 -18.09
N TYR A 37 -24.28 -4.25 -18.15
CA TYR A 37 -23.88 -3.00 -17.50
C TYR A 37 -24.08 -3.11 -15.98
N VAL A 38 -23.08 -2.68 -15.22
CA VAL A 38 -23.11 -2.80 -13.76
C VAL A 38 -22.85 -1.45 -13.10
N ALA A 39 -23.83 -0.95 -12.35
CA ALA A 39 -23.68 0.24 -11.53
C ALA A 39 -23.08 -0.12 -10.17
N PHE A 40 -22.22 0.76 -9.65
CA PHE A 40 -21.65 0.60 -8.32
C PHE A 40 -21.75 1.90 -7.50
N LYS A 41 -21.75 1.76 -6.18
CA LYS A 41 -21.72 2.85 -5.21
C LYS A 41 -20.84 2.48 -4.03
N VAL A 42 -19.91 3.36 -3.68
CA VAL A 42 -18.99 3.21 -2.55
C VAL A 42 -19.51 3.99 -1.35
N LYS A 43 -19.68 3.31 -0.22
CA LYS A 43 -19.99 3.88 1.09
C LYS A 43 -18.85 3.58 2.06
N THR A 44 -18.70 4.41 3.09
CA THR A 44 -17.67 4.23 4.13
C THR A 44 -18.23 4.54 5.51
N THR A 45 -17.68 3.92 6.55
CA THR A 45 -18.01 4.24 7.95
C THR A 45 -17.45 5.58 8.40
N ASN A 46 -16.49 6.18 7.67
CA ASN A 46 -15.84 7.43 8.05
C ASN A 46 -15.67 8.39 6.84
N PRO A 47 -16.76 9.01 6.34
CA PRO A 47 -16.73 9.82 5.13
C PRO A 47 -15.90 11.10 5.24
N LYS A 48 -15.66 11.60 6.45
CA LYS A 48 -14.80 12.79 6.67
C LYS A 48 -13.32 12.47 6.46
N LYS A 49 -12.91 11.22 6.65
CA LYS A 49 -11.52 10.79 6.59
C LYS A 49 -11.07 10.37 5.19
N TYR A 50 -12.01 9.96 4.34
CA TYR A 50 -11.70 9.39 3.03
C TYR A 50 -12.38 10.14 1.90
N TRP A 51 -11.63 10.32 0.81
CA TRP A 51 -12.16 10.69 -0.49
C TRP A 51 -12.11 9.49 -1.43
N VAL A 52 -13.18 9.29 -2.19
CA VAL A 52 -13.30 8.18 -3.14
C VAL A 52 -13.62 8.74 -4.52
N ARG A 53 -12.86 8.34 -5.54
CA ARG A 53 -13.09 8.74 -6.93
C ARG A 53 -12.88 7.58 -7.90
N PRO A 54 -13.87 7.27 -8.76
CA PRO A 54 -15.28 7.66 -8.64
C PRO A 54 -15.96 7.06 -7.40
N ASN A 55 -16.91 7.76 -6.76
CA ASN A 55 -17.69 7.21 -5.64
C ASN A 55 -18.90 6.38 -6.12
N THR A 56 -19.36 6.63 -7.33
CA THR A 56 -20.52 6.03 -8.00
C THR A 56 -20.20 6.01 -9.49
N GLY A 57 -20.53 4.94 -10.18
CA GLY A 57 -20.23 4.81 -11.59
C GLY A 57 -20.82 3.57 -12.22
N ILE A 58 -20.52 3.38 -13.50
CA ILE A 58 -20.90 2.19 -14.27
C ILE A 58 -19.64 1.52 -14.76
N VAL A 59 -19.53 0.21 -14.55
CA VAL A 59 -18.53 -0.64 -15.19
C VAL A 59 -19.20 -1.27 -16.41
N MET A 60 -18.66 -1.00 -17.58
CA MET A 60 -19.18 -1.53 -18.84
C MET A 60 -19.03 -3.06 -18.89
N PRO A 61 -19.80 -3.74 -19.74
CA PRO A 61 -19.57 -5.14 -20.07
C PRO A 61 -18.10 -5.41 -20.40
N ARG A 62 -17.54 -6.50 -19.86
CA ARG A 62 -16.17 -6.96 -20.16
C ARG A 62 -15.07 -5.91 -19.93
N SER A 63 -15.31 -4.92 -19.06
CA SER A 63 -14.37 -3.84 -18.78
C SER A 63 -13.92 -3.80 -17.32
N THR A 64 -12.91 -2.99 -17.05
CA THR A 64 -12.45 -2.68 -15.69
C THR A 64 -12.66 -1.21 -15.36
N CYS A 65 -12.71 -0.88 -14.07
CA CYS A 65 -12.80 0.48 -13.55
C CYS A 65 -11.93 0.58 -12.30
N ASP A 66 -11.03 1.55 -12.27
CA ASP A 66 -10.19 1.83 -11.10
C ASP A 66 -10.85 2.90 -10.22
N VAL A 67 -11.00 2.56 -8.94
CA VAL A 67 -11.50 3.45 -7.89
C VAL A 67 -10.32 3.82 -6.98
N ILE A 68 -10.01 5.11 -6.92
CA ILE A 68 -8.98 5.64 -6.04
C ILE A 68 -9.60 6.04 -4.71
N VAL A 69 -9.06 5.50 -3.62
CA VAL A 69 -9.42 5.86 -2.26
C VAL A 69 -8.26 6.61 -1.63
N THR A 70 -8.48 7.87 -1.29
CA THR A 70 -7.51 8.75 -0.64
C THR A 70 -7.89 8.97 0.81
N MET A 71 -7.01 8.58 1.72
CA MET A 71 -7.08 8.93 3.14
C MET A 71 -6.50 10.32 3.37
N GLN A 72 -7.24 11.15 4.08
CA GLN A 72 -6.78 12.47 4.50
C GLN A 72 -5.60 12.38 5.47
N ALA A 73 -4.77 13.43 5.49
CA ALA A 73 -3.66 13.56 6.41
C ALA A 73 -4.12 13.46 7.88
N GLN A 74 -3.62 12.45 8.58
CA GLN A 74 -3.93 12.26 10.00
C GLN A 74 -2.94 13.05 10.86
N LYS A 75 -3.45 13.73 11.89
CA LYS A 75 -2.63 14.53 12.82
C LYS A 75 -1.93 13.67 13.87
N GLU A 76 -2.62 12.60 14.29
CA GLU A 76 -2.19 11.70 15.35
C GLU A 76 -2.21 10.25 14.87
N ALA A 77 -1.34 9.44 15.45
CA ALA A 77 -1.29 8.01 15.16
C ALA A 77 -2.41 7.32 15.97
N PRO A 78 -3.18 6.43 15.36
CA PRO A 78 -4.18 5.66 16.08
C PRO A 78 -3.49 4.73 17.10
N PRO A 79 -4.11 4.48 18.26
CA PRO A 79 -3.64 3.48 19.21
C PRO A 79 -3.44 2.13 18.50
N ASP A 80 -2.30 1.50 18.76
CA ASP A 80 -1.90 0.20 18.19
C ASP A 80 -1.77 0.15 16.65
N MET A 81 -1.75 1.30 15.96
CA MET A 81 -1.72 1.38 14.49
C MET A 81 -2.83 0.54 13.82
N GLN A 82 -4.00 0.46 14.45
CA GLN A 82 -5.15 -0.26 13.90
C GLN A 82 -6.15 0.68 13.23
N CYS A 83 -6.70 0.24 12.10
CA CYS A 83 -7.81 0.91 11.42
C CYS A 83 -9.07 0.05 11.55
N LYS A 84 -10.15 0.63 12.12
CA LYS A 84 -11.46 -0.03 12.22
C LYS A 84 -12.42 0.34 11.09
N ASP A 85 -11.99 1.24 10.20
CA ASP A 85 -12.81 1.75 9.11
C ASP A 85 -13.08 0.67 8.07
N LYS A 86 -14.28 0.74 7.49
CA LYS A 86 -14.76 -0.22 6.48
C LYS A 86 -15.38 0.54 5.33
N PHE A 87 -15.22 -0.03 4.14
CA PHE A 87 -15.95 0.38 2.95
C PHE A 87 -16.99 -0.67 2.59
N LEU A 88 -18.12 -0.20 2.07
CA LEU A 88 -19.19 -1.02 1.52
C LEU A 88 -19.37 -0.63 0.07
N LEU A 89 -19.07 -1.55 -0.84
CA LEU A 89 -19.39 -1.41 -2.25
C LEU A 89 -20.76 -2.05 -2.49
N GLN A 90 -21.71 -1.27 -2.97
CA GLN A 90 -23.01 -1.74 -3.45
C GLN A 90 -22.96 -1.86 -4.97
N ILE A 91 -23.50 -2.95 -5.51
CA ILE A 91 -23.36 -3.33 -6.92
C ILE A 91 -24.74 -3.77 -7.42
N VAL A 92 -25.14 -3.25 -8.57
CA VAL A 92 -26.46 -3.49 -9.15
C VAL A 92 -26.31 -3.66 -10.66
N LYS A 93 -26.91 -4.70 -11.22
CA LYS A 93 -27.04 -4.84 -12.68
C LYS A 93 -28.03 -3.77 -13.19
N THR A 94 -27.64 -3.02 -14.21
CA THR A 94 -28.48 -1.95 -14.79
C THR A 94 -28.87 -2.28 -16.24
N VAL A 95 -29.67 -1.41 -16.84
CA VAL A 95 -30.10 -1.50 -18.24
C VAL A 95 -28.93 -1.23 -19.19
N ASP A 96 -29.02 -1.79 -20.38
CA ASP A 96 -27.99 -1.63 -21.40
C ASP A 96 -27.90 -0.18 -21.87
N GLY A 97 -26.68 0.32 -22.05
CA GLY A 97 -26.43 1.71 -22.44
C GLY A 97 -26.63 2.74 -21.32
N ALA A 98 -26.88 2.31 -20.07
CA ALA A 98 -26.95 3.22 -18.93
C ALA A 98 -25.66 4.04 -18.78
N SER A 99 -25.84 5.30 -18.41
CA SER A 99 -24.78 6.26 -18.11
C SER A 99 -24.74 6.61 -16.62
N THR A 100 -23.69 7.30 -16.19
CA THR A 100 -23.56 7.75 -14.80
C THR A 100 -24.69 8.70 -14.34
N LYS A 101 -25.41 9.33 -15.29
CA LYS A 101 -26.56 10.20 -15.01
C LYS A 101 -27.83 9.42 -14.68
N ASP A 102 -27.92 8.19 -15.14
CA ASP A 102 -29.09 7.32 -14.96
C ASP A 102 -29.05 6.58 -13.61
N ILE A 103 -27.96 6.72 -12.87
CA ILE A 103 -27.81 6.10 -11.55
C ILE A 103 -28.66 6.86 -10.54
N THR A 104 -29.72 6.22 -10.06
CA THR A 104 -30.56 6.79 -9.00
C THR A 104 -30.32 6.13 -7.64
N PRO A 105 -30.58 6.82 -6.52
CA PRO A 105 -30.45 6.23 -5.18
C PRO A 105 -31.31 4.99 -4.95
N GLU A 106 -32.50 4.94 -5.57
CA GLU A 106 -33.49 3.86 -5.43
C GLU A 106 -32.94 2.53 -5.94
N MET A 107 -32.11 2.53 -7.00
CA MET A 107 -31.48 1.32 -7.54
C MET A 107 -30.68 0.54 -6.51
N PHE A 108 -30.12 1.23 -5.50
CA PHE A 108 -29.34 0.63 -4.42
C PHE A 108 -30.16 0.34 -3.15
N ASN A 109 -31.48 0.48 -3.20
CA ASN A 109 -32.37 0.16 -2.10
C ASN A 109 -32.92 -1.28 -2.22
N LYS A 110 -32.53 -2.14 -1.28
CA LYS A 110 -33.01 -3.53 -1.21
C LYS A 110 -34.50 -3.63 -0.89
N GLU A 111 -35.04 -2.67 -0.13
CA GLU A 111 -36.46 -2.66 0.27
C GLU A 111 -37.39 -2.38 -0.91
N SER A 112 -36.86 -1.77 -1.97
CA SER A 112 -37.57 -1.52 -3.23
C SER A 112 -37.62 -2.74 -4.15
N GLY A 113 -37.19 -3.92 -3.68
CA GLY A 113 -37.19 -5.17 -4.45
C GLY A 113 -36.00 -5.34 -5.40
N HIS A 114 -35.02 -4.43 -5.38
CA HIS A 114 -33.82 -4.54 -6.21
C HIS A 114 -32.83 -5.58 -5.66
N VAL A 115 -32.20 -6.33 -6.57
CA VAL A 115 -31.10 -7.25 -6.23
C VAL A 115 -29.81 -6.43 -6.13
N VAL A 116 -29.41 -6.12 -4.90
CA VAL A 116 -28.19 -5.35 -4.60
C VAL A 116 -27.13 -6.28 -4.00
N GLU A 117 -26.06 -6.52 -4.75
CA GLU A 117 -24.88 -7.20 -4.24
C GLU A 117 -24.05 -6.24 -3.38
N GLU A 118 -23.55 -6.73 -2.24
CA GLU A 118 -22.82 -5.92 -1.27
C GLU A 118 -21.47 -6.54 -0.91
N ARG A 119 -20.42 -5.74 -1.00
CA ARG A 119 -19.03 -6.17 -0.76
C ARG A 119 -18.35 -5.28 0.26
N LYS A 120 -17.97 -5.89 1.39
CA LYS A 120 -17.31 -5.21 2.50
C LYS A 120 -15.80 -5.27 2.32
N LEU A 121 -15.16 -4.11 2.26
CA LEU A 121 -13.71 -3.97 2.19
C LEU A 121 -13.17 -3.48 3.54
N ARG A 122 -12.03 -4.03 3.97
CA ARG A 122 -11.38 -3.63 5.22
C ARG A 122 -10.23 -2.67 4.93
N VAL A 123 -10.05 -1.68 5.80
CA VAL A 123 -8.86 -0.83 5.78
C VAL A 123 -7.82 -1.40 6.72
N VAL A 124 -6.56 -1.45 6.27
CA VAL A 124 -5.42 -1.84 7.10
C VAL A 124 -4.30 -0.83 6.92
N TYR A 125 -3.66 -0.45 8.04
CA TYR A 125 -2.43 0.32 7.97
C TYR A 125 -1.25 -0.61 7.78
N VAL A 126 -0.31 -0.19 6.95
CA VAL A 126 0.94 -0.89 6.71
C VAL A 126 2.09 0.10 6.89
N SER A 127 3.29 -0.42 7.12
CA SER A 127 4.49 0.42 7.11
C SER A 127 4.73 0.98 5.71
N PRO A 128 5.24 2.21 5.57
CA PRO A 128 5.67 2.74 4.27
C PRO A 128 6.70 1.83 3.60
N PRO A 129 6.68 1.69 2.26
CA PRO A 129 7.72 0.97 1.54
C PRO A 129 9.11 1.53 1.86
N GLN A 130 10.07 0.67 2.20
CA GLN A 130 11.40 1.10 2.66
C GLN A 130 12.18 1.91 1.61
N ASP A 131 11.92 1.68 0.32
CA ASP A 131 12.54 2.43 -0.78
C ASP A 131 12.26 3.94 -0.70
N LYS A 132 11.08 4.33 -0.18
CA LYS A 132 10.73 5.74 0.03
C LYS A 132 11.51 6.38 1.17
N LEU A 133 11.86 5.61 2.20
CA LEU A 133 12.69 6.09 3.31
C LEU A 133 14.10 6.38 2.82
N ALA A 134 14.66 5.49 1.98
CA ALA A 134 15.97 5.69 1.37
C ALA A 134 15.99 6.95 0.49
N GLU A 135 14.97 7.16 -0.37
CA GLU A 135 14.88 8.38 -1.18
C GLU A 135 14.72 9.67 -0.34
N GLU A 136 13.92 9.64 0.74
CA GLU A 136 13.69 10.84 1.57
C GLU A 136 14.94 11.22 2.37
N LEU A 137 15.73 10.24 2.83
CA LEU A 137 17.05 10.48 3.44
C LEU A 137 18.05 11.06 2.43
N LEU A 138 18.08 10.52 1.20
CA LEU A 138 18.93 11.05 0.12
C LEU A 138 18.55 12.49 -0.27
N LYS A 139 17.26 12.84 -0.24
CA LYS A 139 16.78 14.20 -0.54
C LYS A 139 17.05 15.20 0.58
N ARG A 140 17.05 14.79 1.85
CA ARG A 140 17.31 15.69 3.01
C ARG A 140 18.78 16.08 3.15
N GLU A 141 19.71 15.23 2.70
CA GLU A 141 21.16 15.46 2.84
C GLU A 141 21.83 15.99 1.56
N GLY A 142 21.13 16.83 0.79
CA GLY A 142 21.65 17.45 -0.43
C GLY A 142 22.88 18.36 -0.29
N ASN A 143 23.69 18.27 0.78
CA ASN A 143 24.98 18.97 0.84
C ASN A 143 26.02 18.47 1.88
N LYS A 144 26.09 17.17 2.21
CA LYS A 144 27.25 16.65 2.97
C LYS A 144 27.87 15.42 2.30
N SER A 145 29.19 15.47 2.23
CA SER A 145 30.11 14.60 1.50
C SER A 145 29.68 13.13 1.39
N ARG A 146 29.64 12.66 0.14
CA ARG A 146 29.30 11.29 -0.30
C ARG A 146 30.07 10.15 0.41
N GLY A 147 31.16 10.45 1.12
CA GLY A 147 31.99 9.46 1.83
C GLY A 147 31.47 9.04 3.22
N GLY A 148 30.65 9.86 3.89
CA GLY A 148 30.15 9.54 5.24
C GLY A 148 28.94 8.60 5.28
N ILE A 149 28.11 8.66 4.23
CA ILE A 149 26.82 7.97 4.16
C ILE A 149 27.00 6.46 4.01
N ILE A 150 27.99 6.02 3.22
CA ILE A 150 28.29 4.60 3.06
C ILE A 150 28.76 4.00 4.40
N CYS A 151 29.54 4.76 5.18
CA CYS A 151 30.09 4.31 6.45
C CYS A 151 29.01 4.13 7.53
N HIS A 152 28.07 5.08 7.63
CA HIS A 152 27.01 5.03 8.66
C HIS A 152 25.93 3.98 8.36
N TYR A 153 25.61 3.76 7.08
CA TYR A 153 24.63 2.75 6.67
C TYR A 153 25.13 1.31 6.86
N TRP A 154 26.43 1.06 6.66
CA TRP A 154 27.06 -0.22 6.98
C TRP A 154 27.22 -0.44 8.49
N LEU A 155 27.52 0.61 9.28
CA LEU A 155 27.65 0.49 10.74
C LEU A 155 26.32 0.09 11.42
N ILE A 156 25.21 0.72 11.00
CA ILE A 156 23.87 0.44 11.55
C ILE A 156 23.39 -0.98 11.18
N ASN A 157 23.75 -1.50 10.01
CA ASN A 157 23.39 -2.85 9.58
C ASN A 157 24.37 -3.95 10.04
N TRP A 158 25.58 -3.60 10.50
CA TRP A 158 26.57 -4.55 11.03
C TRP A 158 26.38 -4.84 12.53
N LEU A 159 26.00 -3.83 13.32
CA LEU A 159 25.81 -3.94 14.78
C LEU A 159 24.82 -5.05 15.25
N PRO A 160 23.73 -5.39 14.53
CA PRO A 160 22.80 -6.43 14.97
C PRO A 160 23.33 -7.86 14.83
N TRP A 161 24.37 -8.09 14.02
CA TRP A 161 24.89 -9.43 13.71
C TRP A 161 25.94 -9.94 14.70
N HIS A 162 26.56 -9.06 15.49
CA HIS A 162 27.59 -9.45 16.47
C HIS A 162 27.06 -9.74 17.88
N ASN A 163 25.81 -9.38 18.18
CA ASN A 163 25.28 -9.41 19.55
C ASN A 163 24.34 -10.58 19.87
N ASN A 164 24.07 -11.45 18.91
CA ASN A 164 23.30 -12.68 19.13
C ASN A 164 24.17 -13.85 18.67
N GLY A 165 24.82 -14.52 19.63
CA GLY A 165 25.63 -15.70 19.39
C GLY A 165 24.82 -16.84 18.78
N VAL A 166 24.72 -16.87 17.46
CA VAL A 166 24.19 -17.99 16.68
C VAL A 166 25.37 -18.84 16.20
N PRO A 167 25.39 -20.16 16.46
CA PRO A 167 26.48 -21.03 16.02
C PRO A 167 26.52 -21.13 14.49
N LEU A 168 27.75 -21.17 13.98
CA LEU A 168 28.08 -21.47 12.60
C LEU A 168 27.61 -22.88 12.23
N GLU A 169 26.63 -22.98 11.33
CA GLU A 169 26.60 -24.05 10.34
C GLU A 169 25.90 -23.56 9.06
N GLU A 170 26.74 -23.44 8.03
CA GLU A 170 26.50 -23.61 6.59
C GLU A 170 25.09 -23.32 6.05
N ASP A 171 24.93 -22.26 5.24
CA ASP A 171 25.18 -22.35 3.79
C ASP A 171 24.56 -21.13 3.09
N LEU A 172 25.37 -20.11 2.82
CA LEU A 172 25.07 -19.09 1.79
C LEU A 172 26.34 -18.85 0.97
N SER A 173 26.81 -19.93 0.38
CA SER A 173 27.57 -19.89 -0.86
C SER A 173 26.76 -19.14 -1.92
N SER A 174 27.45 -18.24 -2.64
CA SER A 174 26.97 -17.53 -3.84
C SER A 174 26.19 -16.23 -3.63
N SER A 175 26.80 -15.20 -3.02
CA SER A 175 26.64 -13.81 -3.53
C SER A 175 27.76 -12.82 -3.13
N VAL A 176 28.66 -13.14 -2.21
CA VAL A 176 29.63 -12.17 -1.67
C VAL A 176 31.05 -12.47 -2.13
N LEU A 177 31.31 -12.42 -3.44
CA LEU A 177 32.68 -12.41 -3.96
C LEU A 177 32.80 -11.53 -5.21
N GLN A 178 32.69 -10.21 -5.01
CA GLN A 178 33.50 -9.25 -5.75
C GLN A 178 33.38 -7.87 -5.08
N PHE A 179 34.17 -7.66 -4.02
CA PHE A 179 34.42 -6.30 -3.55
C PHE A 179 35.93 -6.06 -3.56
N ASP A 180 36.31 -5.25 -4.54
CA ASP A 180 37.68 -4.80 -4.78
C ASP A 180 38.17 -3.95 -3.60
N ARG A 181 39.34 -4.30 -3.05
CA ARG A 181 39.94 -3.68 -1.85
C ARG A 181 40.45 -2.26 -2.10
N SER A 182 40.39 -1.79 -3.34
CA SER A 182 40.87 -0.48 -3.79
C SER A 182 40.02 0.71 -3.33
N PHE A 183 38.81 0.49 -2.79
CA PHE A 183 37.88 1.57 -2.39
C PHE A 183 38.02 2.10 -0.95
N PHE A 184 38.92 1.53 -0.14
CA PHE A 184 39.10 2.00 1.24
C PHE A 184 40.01 3.21 1.32
N VAL A 185 39.48 4.30 1.87
CA VAL A 185 40.24 5.51 2.25
C VAL A 185 41.28 5.12 3.32
N PRO A 186 42.51 5.68 3.30
CA PRO A 186 43.61 5.31 4.21
C PRO A 186 43.23 5.29 5.71
N ASP A 187 42.31 6.15 6.13
CA ASP A 187 41.86 6.24 7.53
C ASP A 187 41.12 5.00 8.02
N PHE A 188 40.47 4.23 7.14
CA PHE A 188 39.73 3.04 7.53
C PHE A 188 40.66 1.86 7.86
N GLN A 189 41.84 1.79 7.24
CA GLN A 189 42.86 0.80 7.60
C GLN A 189 43.48 1.08 8.97
N ALA A 190 43.50 2.34 9.42
CA ALA A 190 43.95 2.71 10.77
C ALA A 190 42.93 2.32 11.85
N ILE A 191 41.64 2.43 11.54
CA ILE A 191 40.54 2.02 12.44
C ILE A 191 40.55 0.50 12.61
N MET A 192 40.71 -0.27 11.53
CA MET A 192 40.80 -1.73 11.59
C MET A 192 42.05 -2.26 12.30
N ARG A 193 43.14 -1.49 12.37
CA ARG A 193 44.33 -1.85 13.17
C ARG A 193 44.13 -1.63 14.66
N LYS A 194 43.28 -0.68 15.08
CA LYS A 194 42.97 -0.46 16.50
C LYS A 194 42.03 -1.51 17.08
N VAL A 195 41.14 -2.08 16.26
CA VAL A 195 40.18 -3.12 16.70
C VAL A 195 40.85 -4.49 16.91
N LYS A 196 42.12 -4.67 16.53
CA LYS A 196 42.87 -5.92 16.68
C LYS A 196 43.80 -5.96 17.91
N ILE A 197 43.77 -4.92 18.76
CA ILE A 197 44.54 -4.88 20.01
C ILE A 197 43.55 -4.58 21.15
N GLU A 198 42.70 -5.54 21.45
CA GLU A 198 42.11 -5.82 22.77
C GLU A 198 41.60 -7.26 22.76
#